data_AF-V8N3R5-F1
#
_entry.id   AF-V8N3R5-F1
#
_cell.length_a   1.000
_cell.length_b   1.000
_cell.length_c   1.000
_cell.angle_alpha   90.00
_cell.angle_beta   90.00
_cell.angle_gamma   90.00
#
_symmetry.space_group_name_H-M   'P 1'
#
loop_
_entity.id
_entity.type
_entity.pdbx_description
1 polymer ?
#
loop_
_entity_poly.entity_id
_entity_poly.type
_entity_poly.pdbx_seq_one_letter_code
_entity_poly.pdbx_strand_id
1 'polypeptide(L)'
;MAENYEQLGEHQETDRCCREHDHCQHLIHPFTYKYGHRNLRWHTISHCDCDRRLKDCLSAVNNTASRVVGQAFFNIIQVPCFELVYQEVCVESYLYVWCRNYSRMAVAVLKDPVMFDYGGERIDAPANRRPQPASSTTTTTTPP
;
A
#
# COMPACT_ATOMS: atom_id res chain seq x y z
N MET A 1 -16.05 6.27 1.46
CA MET A 1 -16.06 5.83 2.87
C MET A 1 -17.09 4.72 2.99
N ALA A 2 -16.69 3.54 3.47
CA ALA A 2 -17.63 2.44 3.71
C ALA A 2 -18.24 2.61 5.10
N GLU A 3 -19.57 2.75 5.17
CA GLU A 3 -20.31 3.11 6.38
C GLU A 3 -20.58 1.92 7.34
N ASN A 4 -20.01 0.72 7.11
CA ASN A 4 -20.19 -0.41 8.02
C ASN A 4 -19.00 -1.39 8.03
N TYR A 5 -18.74 -1.98 9.21
CA TYR A 5 -17.68 -2.95 9.53
C TYR A 5 -17.86 -4.33 8.87
N GLU A 6 -19.10 -4.67 8.50
CA GLU A 6 -19.50 -6.04 8.11
C GLU A 6 -19.71 -6.24 6.59
N GLN A 7 -19.58 -5.20 5.76
CA GLN A 7 -19.59 -5.37 4.31
C GLN A 7 -18.16 -5.57 3.81
N LEU A 8 -17.72 -6.81 3.90
CA LEU A 8 -16.53 -7.29 3.23
C LEU A 8 -17.04 -8.16 2.09
N GLY A 9 -16.86 -7.70 0.85
CA GLY A 9 -17.28 -8.42 -0.35
C GLY A 9 -16.43 -9.67 -0.60
N GLU A 10 -16.35 -10.12 -1.85
CA GLU A 10 -15.52 -11.26 -2.30
C GLU A 10 -14.02 -11.16 -1.91
N HIS A 11 -13.55 -10.00 -1.46
CA HIS A 11 -12.15 -9.71 -1.12
C HIS A 11 -11.95 -9.24 0.32
N GLN A 12 -12.64 -9.89 1.27
CA GLN A 12 -12.63 -9.56 2.70
C GLN A 12 -11.23 -9.32 3.29
N GLU A 13 -10.28 -10.21 3.01
CA GLU A 13 -8.93 -10.10 3.55
C GLU A 13 -8.16 -8.89 2.96
N THR A 14 -8.37 -8.58 1.69
CA THR A 14 -7.75 -7.39 1.05
C THR A 14 -8.33 -6.11 1.61
N ASP A 15 -9.66 -6.04 1.75
CA ASP A 15 -10.38 -4.91 2.32
C ASP A 15 -9.97 -4.66 3.78
N ARG A 16 -9.70 -5.72 4.54
CA ARG A 16 -9.16 -5.63 5.90
C ARG A 16 -7.82 -4.91 5.93
N CYS A 17 -6.88 -5.25 5.03
CA CYS A 17 -5.60 -4.56 4.92
C CYS A 17 -5.77 -3.05 4.65
N CYS A 18 -6.66 -2.71 3.71
CA CYS A 18 -6.95 -1.32 3.37
C CYS A 18 -7.60 -0.55 4.53
N ARG A 19 -8.55 -1.18 5.24
CA ARG A 19 -9.21 -0.56 6.39
C ARG A 19 -8.25 -0.33 7.55
N GLU A 20 -7.32 -1.24 7.81
CA GLU A 20 -6.28 -1.02 8.82
C GLU A 20 -5.39 0.16 8.45
N HIS A 21 -5.03 0.28 7.16
CA HIS A 21 -4.26 1.41 6.63
C HIS A 21 -5.01 2.75 6.75
N ASP A 22 -6.31 2.78 6.46
CA ASP A 22 -7.16 3.98 6.60
C ASP A 22 -7.23 4.50 8.04
N HIS A 23 -7.04 3.63 9.05
CA HIS A 23 -7.02 3.99 10.47
C HIS A 23 -5.63 4.42 10.97
N CYS A 24 -4.68 4.71 10.08
CA CYS A 24 -3.37 5.21 10.47
C CYS A 24 -3.48 6.52 11.27
N GLN A 25 -2.88 6.56 12.47
CA GLN A 25 -2.95 7.73 13.36
C GLN A 25 -2.29 8.99 12.75
N HIS A 26 -1.23 8.78 11.97
CA HIS A 26 -0.44 9.85 11.38
C HIS A 26 -0.65 9.88 9.86
N LEU A 27 -1.55 10.75 9.45
CA LEU A 27 -1.86 11.03 8.05
C LEU A 27 -1.87 12.54 7.76
N ILE A 28 -1.59 12.90 6.50
CA ILE A 28 -1.67 14.25 5.96
C ILE A 28 -2.64 14.22 4.77
N HIS A 29 -3.83 14.79 4.96
CA HIS A 29 -4.88 14.78 3.94
C HIS A 29 -4.50 15.62 2.70
N PRO A 30 -5.12 15.35 1.54
CA PRO A 30 -4.95 16.15 0.33
C PRO A 30 -5.17 17.64 0.61
N PHE A 31 -4.32 18.49 0.03
CA PHE A 31 -4.43 19.95 0.12
C PHE A 31 -4.41 20.52 1.54
N THR A 32 -3.90 19.78 2.53
CA THR A 32 -3.78 20.23 3.93
C THR A 32 -2.34 20.48 4.34
N TYR A 33 -2.17 21.23 5.42
CA TYR A 33 -0.88 21.46 6.08
C TYR A 33 -0.84 20.77 7.44
N LYS A 34 0.13 19.88 7.65
CA LYS A 34 0.32 19.15 8.90
C LYS A 34 1.79 18.75 9.07
N TYR A 35 2.27 18.67 10.31
CA TYR A 35 3.65 18.29 10.63
C TYR A 35 4.71 19.08 9.83
N GLY A 36 4.51 20.40 9.65
CA GLY A 36 5.46 21.21 8.88
C GLY A 36 5.46 20.97 7.37
N HIS A 37 4.53 20.15 6.84
CA HIS A 37 4.47 19.79 5.44
C HIS A 37 3.12 20.16 4.82
N ARG A 38 3.14 20.76 3.62
CA ARG A 38 1.94 21.05 2.82
C ARG A 38 1.76 19.98 1.75
N ASN A 39 0.76 19.12 1.91
CA ASN A 39 0.42 18.12 0.92
C ASN A 39 -0.33 18.78 -0.24
N LEU A 40 0.36 19.07 -1.35
CA LEU A 40 -0.26 19.60 -2.58
C LEU A 40 -0.82 18.51 -3.50
N ARG A 41 -0.71 17.24 -3.10
CA ARG A 41 -1.18 16.09 -3.87
C ARG A 41 -2.67 15.86 -3.60
N TRP A 42 -3.34 15.23 -4.56
CA TRP A 42 -4.76 14.90 -4.49
C TRP A 42 -5.07 13.66 -3.62
N HIS A 43 -4.03 12.95 -3.15
CA HIS A 43 -4.13 11.77 -2.30
C HIS A 43 -3.54 12.03 -0.91
N THR A 44 -3.98 11.25 0.08
CA THR A 44 -3.45 11.27 1.45
C THR A 44 -2.01 10.74 1.46
N ILE A 45 -1.18 11.26 2.35
CA ILE A 45 0.16 10.75 2.64
C ILE A 45 0.12 10.17 4.06
N SER A 46 0.54 8.93 4.22
CA SER A 46 0.50 8.19 5.49
C SER A 46 1.91 8.01 6.08
N HIS A 47 2.00 7.61 7.34
CA HIS A 47 3.28 7.28 7.97
C HIS A 47 3.90 6.03 7.33
N CYS A 48 5.22 6.01 7.15
CA CYS A 48 5.90 4.90 6.48
C CYS A 48 5.68 3.53 7.14
N ASP A 49 5.45 3.48 8.46
CA ASP A 49 5.11 2.22 9.13
C ASP A 49 3.71 1.69 8.76
N CYS A 50 2.75 2.57 8.49
CA CYS A 50 1.41 2.17 8.03
C CYS A 50 1.47 1.61 6.61
N ASP A 51 2.19 2.29 5.71
CA ASP A 51 2.40 1.82 4.33
C ASP A 51 3.17 0.48 4.29
N ARG A 52 4.17 0.30 5.19
CA ARG A 52 4.89 -0.98 5.32
C ARG A 52 3.96 -2.12 5.74
N ARG A 53 3.12 -1.91 6.76
CA ARG A 53 2.13 -2.91 7.20
C ARG A 53 1.11 -3.22 6.12
N LEU A 54 0.65 -2.20 5.38
CA LEU A 54 -0.25 -2.41 4.24
C LEU A 54 0.41 -3.31 3.20
N LYS A 55 1.66 -3.02 2.82
CA LYS A 55 2.42 -3.84 1.88
C LYS A 55 2.53 -5.28 2.37
N ASP A 56 2.98 -5.48 3.61
CA ASP A 56 3.15 -6.82 4.18
C ASP A 56 1.82 -7.59 4.23
N CYS A 57 0.72 -6.92 4.60
CA CYS A 57 -0.62 -7.49 4.62
C CYS A 57 -1.09 -7.91 3.22
N LEU A 58 -0.99 -7.01 2.22
CA LEU A 58 -1.39 -7.30 0.84
C LEU A 58 -0.57 -8.44 0.22
N SER A 59 0.73 -8.50 0.53
CA SER A 59 1.62 -9.59 0.13
C SER A 59 1.22 -10.91 0.78
N ALA A 60 0.84 -10.91 2.06
CA ALA A 60 0.40 -12.11 2.76
C ALA A 60 -0.95 -12.65 2.26
N VAL A 61 -1.90 -11.76 1.92
CA VAL A 61 -3.22 -12.14 1.39
C VAL A 61 -3.13 -12.81 0.01
N ASN A 62 -2.20 -12.33 -0.82
CA ASN A 62 -1.74 -13.09 -1.97
C ASN A 62 -2.82 -13.48 -3.01
N ASN A 63 -3.83 -12.62 -3.24
CA ASN A 63 -4.92 -12.85 -4.20
C ASN A 63 -4.92 -11.80 -5.33
N THR A 64 -5.78 -11.97 -6.33
CA THR A 64 -5.84 -11.03 -7.48
C THR A 64 -6.12 -9.59 -7.04
N ALA A 65 -7.03 -9.39 -6.09
CA ALA A 65 -7.37 -8.06 -5.59
C ALA A 65 -6.21 -7.41 -4.84
N SER A 66 -5.52 -8.12 -3.96
CA SER A 66 -4.39 -7.59 -3.20
C SER A 66 -3.20 -7.24 -4.09
N ARG A 67 -2.98 -8.01 -5.16
CA ARG A 67 -2.00 -7.70 -6.22
C ARG A 67 -2.33 -6.40 -6.94
N VAL A 68 -3.57 -6.24 -7.41
CA VAL A 68 -4.01 -5.03 -8.13
C VAL A 68 -3.93 -3.81 -7.23
N VAL A 69 -4.41 -3.90 -5.99
CA VAL A 69 -4.33 -2.81 -5.01
C VAL A 69 -2.88 -2.45 -4.72
N GLY A 70 -2.02 -3.43 -4.43
CA GLY A 70 -0.60 -3.21 -4.15
C GLY A 70 0.13 -2.55 -5.32
N GLN A 71 -0.09 -3.03 -6.56
CA GLN A 71 0.51 -2.42 -7.75
C GLN A 71 0.00 -1.00 -8.00
N ALA A 72 -1.31 -0.76 -7.85
CA ALA A 72 -1.88 0.57 -8.02
C ALA A 72 -1.29 1.57 -7.01
N PHE A 73 -1.23 1.20 -5.73
CA PHE A 73 -0.75 2.07 -4.67
C PHE A 73 0.75 2.35 -4.75
N PHE A 74 1.58 1.31 -4.83
CA PHE A 74 3.04 1.42 -4.68
C PHE A 74 3.78 1.62 -6.01
N ASN A 75 3.25 1.14 -7.15
CA ASN A 75 3.98 1.16 -8.42
C ASN A 75 3.43 2.20 -9.41
N ILE A 76 2.11 2.39 -9.46
CA ILE A 76 1.44 3.30 -10.42
C ILE A 76 1.28 4.70 -9.83
N ILE A 77 0.58 4.83 -8.70
CA ILE A 77 0.34 6.14 -8.07
C ILE A 77 1.61 6.64 -7.37
N GLN A 78 2.44 5.71 -6.88
CA GLN A 78 3.70 6.01 -6.17
C GLN A 78 3.45 7.00 -5.03
N VAL A 79 2.45 6.69 -4.20
CA VAL A 79 2.13 7.51 -3.03
C VAL A 79 3.35 7.50 -2.09
N PRO A 80 3.99 8.65 -1.83
CA PRO A 80 5.06 8.70 -0.84
C PRO A 80 4.50 8.51 0.57
N CYS A 81 5.32 7.99 1.46
CA CYS A 81 5.06 7.97 2.88
C CYS A 81 5.86 9.06 3.59
N PHE A 82 5.63 9.30 4.88
CA PHE A 82 6.47 10.19 5.67
C PHE A 82 6.94 9.57 6.99
N GLU A 83 8.08 10.06 7.47
CA GLU A 83 8.58 9.82 8.82
C GLU A 83 8.57 11.13 9.61
N LEU A 84 8.29 11.07 10.90
CA LEU A 84 8.37 12.23 11.78
C LEU A 84 9.80 12.37 12.34
N VAL A 85 10.46 13.46 11.99
CA VAL A 85 11.84 13.75 12.44
C VAL A 85 11.84 15.06 13.22
N TYR A 86 12.54 15.11 14.35
CA TYR A 86 12.69 16.34 15.12
C TYR A 86 13.76 17.25 14.52
N GLN A 87 13.36 18.38 13.96
CA GLN A 87 14.25 19.36 13.34
C GLN A 87 13.96 20.77 13.86
N GLU A 88 14.95 21.65 13.77
CA GLU A 88 14.77 23.08 14.08
C GLU A 88 14.00 23.74 12.94
N VAL A 89 12.78 24.17 13.24
CA VAL A 89 11.92 24.89 12.32
C VAL A 89 11.69 26.31 12.79
N CYS A 90 11.56 27.22 11.84
CA CYS A 90 11.16 28.58 12.14
C CYS A 90 9.69 28.59 12.61
N VAL A 91 9.46 28.97 13.87
CA VAL A 91 8.12 29.09 14.44
C VAL A 91 7.62 30.53 14.46
N GLU A 92 8.53 31.50 14.40
CA GLU A 92 8.22 32.91 14.35
C GLU A 92 9.05 33.59 13.26
N SER A 93 8.42 33.92 12.14
CA SER A 93 9.06 34.65 11.04
C SER A 93 9.14 36.16 11.33
N TYR A 94 10.25 36.79 10.98
CA TYR A 94 10.43 38.24 10.98
C TYR A 94 10.82 38.70 9.58
N LEU A 95 9.94 39.43 8.88
CA LEU A 95 10.08 39.70 7.43
C LEU A 95 10.10 38.39 6.61
N TYR A 96 9.75 38.46 5.31
CA TYR A 96 9.54 37.26 4.46
C TYR A 96 10.69 36.25 4.41
N VAL A 97 11.91 36.65 4.79
CA VAL A 97 13.14 35.86 4.64
C VAL A 97 13.80 35.49 5.98
N TRP A 98 13.51 36.21 7.07
CA TRP A 98 14.23 35.99 8.33
C TRP A 98 13.35 35.29 9.37
N CYS A 99 13.99 34.50 10.21
CA CYS A 99 13.34 33.85 11.33
C CYS A 99 13.78 34.51 12.63
N ARG A 100 12.80 34.83 13.48
CA ARG A 100 13.02 35.34 14.82
C ARG A 100 13.32 34.24 15.82
N ASN A 101 12.59 33.13 15.72
CA ASN A 101 12.68 32.05 16.68
C ASN A 101 12.56 30.67 16.03
N TYR A 102 13.49 29.79 16.38
CA TYR A 102 13.52 28.40 15.96
C TYR A 102 13.13 27.49 17.13
N SER A 103 12.36 26.46 16.84
CA SER A 103 12.02 25.43 17.84
C SER A 103 12.21 24.04 17.25
N ARG A 104 12.61 23.09 18.09
CA ARG A 104 12.71 21.68 17.70
C ARG A 104 11.34 21.03 17.73
N MET A 105 10.81 20.71 16.56
CA MET A 105 9.49 20.13 16.40
C MET A 105 9.54 18.92 15.47
N ALA A 106 8.58 18.00 15.64
CA ALA A 106 8.42 16.87 14.74
C ALA A 106 7.86 17.34 13.38
N VAL A 107 8.65 17.15 12.32
CA VAL A 107 8.28 17.46 10.94
C VAL A 107 8.19 16.19 10.08
N ALA A 108 7.26 16.19 9.14
CA ALA A 108 7.10 15.11 8.17
C ALA A 108 8.16 15.23 7.07
N VAL A 109 9.02 14.20 6.99
CA VAL A 109 10.00 14.03 5.91
C VAL A 109 9.47 12.94 4.98
N LEU A 110 9.20 13.31 3.73
CA LEU A 110 8.72 12.38 2.71
C LEU A 110 9.80 11.35 2.36
N LYS A 111 9.37 10.11 2.13
CA LYS A 111 10.16 9.01 1.60
C LYS A 111 9.48 8.46 0.36
N ASP A 112 10.29 8.05 -0.60
CA ASP A 112 9.80 7.39 -1.80
C ASP A 112 9.23 6.02 -1.43
N PRO A 113 8.12 5.60 -2.08
CA PRO A 113 7.52 4.30 -1.81
C PRO A 113 8.44 3.17 -2.28
N VAL A 114 8.51 2.10 -1.47
CA VAL A 114 9.17 0.87 -1.89
C VAL A 114 8.22 0.10 -2.80
N MET A 115 8.67 -0.18 -4.03
CA MET A 115 7.91 -0.93 -5.03
C MET A 115 7.30 -2.20 -4.45
N PHE A 116 6.06 -2.49 -4.84
CA PHE A 116 5.35 -3.72 -4.52
C PHE A 116 5.73 -4.79 -5.53
N ASP A 117 6.59 -5.71 -5.11
CA ASP A 117 6.91 -6.93 -5.86
C ASP A 117 6.14 -8.10 -5.25
N TYR A 118 5.64 -8.94 -6.14
CA TYR A 118 4.74 -10.03 -5.79
C TYR A 118 5.23 -11.38 -6.35
N GLY A 119 6.32 -11.42 -7.12
CA GLY A 119 6.74 -12.66 -7.81
C GLY A 119 5.72 -13.02 -8.89
N GLY A 120 5.97 -12.60 -10.12
CA GLY A 120 5.01 -12.74 -11.20
C GLY A 120 4.80 -14.19 -11.65
N GLU A 121 3.58 -14.71 -11.54
CA GLU A 121 3.06 -15.58 -12.59
C GLU A 121 2.61 -14.65 -13.73
N ARG A 122 3.35 -14.67 -14.84
CA ARG A 122 3.00 -13.90 -16.05
C ARG A 122 1.68 -14.45 -16.61
N ILE A 123 0.67 -13.59 -16.70
CA ILE A 123 -0.57 -13.88 -17.46
C ILE A 123 -0.34 -13.92 -18.99
N ASP A 124 0.90 -13.79 -19.46
CA ASP A 124 1.27 -13.96 -20.88
C ASP A 124 1.55 -15.43 -21.27
N ALA A 125 1.12 -16.41 -20.49
CA ALA A 125 1.08 -17.78 -20.99
C ALA A 125 -0.18 -17.90 -21.86
N PRO A 126 -0.08 -18.00 -23.21
CA PRO A 126 -1.25 -18.30 -24.00
C PRO A 126 -1.81 -19.64 -23.50
N ALA A 127 -3.10 -19.65 -23.19
CA ALA A 127 -3.86 -20.84 -22.87
C ALA A 127 -3.88 -21.77 -24.09
N ASN A 128 -2.77 -22.44 -24.35
CA ASN A 128 -2.63 -23.43 -25.40
C ASN A 128 -1.98 -24.69 -24.83
N ARG A 129 -2.59 -25.21 -23.76
CA ARG A 129 -2.60 -26.65 -23.51
C ARG A 129 -4.02 -27.14 -23.70
N ARG A 130 -4.24 -27.71 -24.89
CA ARG A 130 -5.34 -28.62 -25.20
C ARG A 130 -5.51 -29.62 -24.04
N PRO A 131 -6.73 -29.96 -23.60
CA PRO A 131 -6.92 -31.04 -22.65
C PRO A 131 -6.33 -32.33 -23.24
N GLN A 132 -5.37 -32.94 -22.56
CA GLN A 132 -4.97 -34.30 -22.90
C GLN A 132 -6.14 -35.23 -22.52
N PRO A 133 -6.66 -36.05 -23.45
CA PRO A 133 -7.66 -37.03 -23.11
C PRO A 133 -7.05 -38.08 -22.18
N ALA A 134 -7.81 -38.48 -21.16
CA ALA A 134 -7.46 -39.54 -20.23
C ALA A 134 -7.07 -40.82 -21.00
N SER A 135 -5.81 -41.21 -20.97
CA SER A 135 -5.39 -42.55 -21.41
C SER A 135 -5.63 -43.53 -20.27
N SER A 136 -6.69 -44.31 -20.44
CA SER A 136 -6.99 -45.55 -19.74
C SER A 136 -5.76 -46.44 -19.66
N THR A 137 -5.24 -46.66 -18.45
CA THR A 137 -4.34 -47.79 -18.21
C THR A 137 -5.16 -48.93 -17.64
N THR A 138 -5.65 -49.77 -18.54
CA THR A 138 -6.09 -51.12 -18.25
C THR A 138 -4.85 -51.91 -17.86
N THR A 139 -4.79 -52.43 -16.62
CA THR A 139 -3.86 -53.52 -16.31
C THR A 139 -4.63 -54.64 -15.62
N THR A 140 -5.02 -55.55 -16.49
CA THR A 140 -5.52 -56.90 -16.35
C THR A 140 -4.99 -57.66 -15.13
N THR A 141 -5.93 -58.10 -14.30
CA THR A 141 -5.84 -59.17 -13.31
C THR A 141 -5.37 -60.49 -13.94
N THR A 142 -4.48 -61.23 -13.30
CA THR A 142 -4.20 -62.64 -13.63
C THR A 142 -4.23 -63.49 -12.35
N PRO A 143 -5.10 -64.53 -12.28
CA PRO A 143 -4.94 -65.66 -11.36
C PRO A 143 -4.77 -66.98 -12.16
N PRO A 144 -4.65 -68.16 -11.51
CA PRO A 144 -4.21 -68.46 -10.14
C PRO A 144 -2.79 -69.06 -10.09
#